data_AF-A0AA38W2G5-F1
#
_entry.id   AF-A0AA38W2G5-F1
#
_cell.length_a   1.000
_cell.length_b   1.000
_cell.length_c   1.000
_cell.angle_alpha   90.00
_cell.angle_beta   90.00
_cell.angle_gamma   90.00
#
_symmetry.space_group_name_H-M   'P 1'
#
loop_
_entity.id
_entity.type
_entity.pdbx_description
1 polymer ?
#
loop_
_entity_poly.entity_id
_entity_poly.type
_entity_poly.pdbx_seq_one_letter_code
_entity_poly.pdbx_strand_id
1 'polypeptide(L)'
;MCSGRRAGQAGWRIEPARPGGFGGHCCVKREPDGLRETRMSVLGASHDSNLSNVTEPCLEDPKNEKANMARIFERYKDRFTTLPMEKGWHTKNLYLYEGHWYPSKYLFSIANVMCSHETFQANPTDIYLATLPKSGTTWMKALTFAIVNRTKYKNNPLSTHRLLLSNPHDCVPFIENEILKTNPTCEVENCPRIFATHTPYTSLPQSVIDYGCRIVYMCRNPKDVLISLFHFANKMRDESLGPMKIEEAFTMFYKGIIPSGPYWDHVKGYCKASLEHPVKILFLTYENMSVDTANNARGRKGCRGGGQDCQDVQFWESKGVDMHGNFREGVPNDVFFREGKVGDWSNHLTDKMSQVLDQITKEKFNGFDISF
;
A
#
# COMPACT_ATOMS: atom_id res chain seq x y z
N MET A 1 -15.85 -42.87 11.78
CA MET A 1 -14.78 -41.95 12.17
C MET A 1 -14.35 -41.15 10.95
N CYS A 2 -14.87 -39.93 10.80
CA CYS A 2 -14.37 -38.92 9.86
C CYS A 2 -14.72 -37.56 10.44
N SER A 3 -13.82 -36.99 11.24
CA SER A 3 -13.94 -35.64 11.79
C SER A 3 -13.20 -34.67 10.88
N GLY A 4 -13.95 -33.92 10.07
CA GLY A 4 -13.44 -32.76 9.34
C GLY A 4 -13.05 -31.65 10.32
N ARG A 5 -11.77 -31.27 10.34
CA ARG A 5 -11.30 -30.08 11.05
C ARG A 5 -11.69 -28.84 10.23
N ARG A 6 -12.50 -27.96 10.82
CA ARG A 6 -12.66 -26.58 10.32
C ARG A 6 -11.33 -25.86 10.52
N ALA A 7 -10.77 -25.33 9.44
CA ALA A 7 -9.64 -24.41 9.48
C ALA A 7 -10.10 -23.13 10.20
N GLY A 8 -9.42 -22.79 11.30
CA GLY A 8 -9.58 -21.50 11.96
C GLY A 8 -9.01 -20.39 11.08
N GLN A 9 -9.80 -19.33 10.87
CA GLN A 9 -9.33 -18.08 10.28
C GLN A 9 -8.25 -17.47 11.19
N ALA A 10 -7.00 -17.50 10.73
CA ALA A 10 -5.88 -16.83 11.40
C ALA A 10 -5.71 -15.44 10.78
N GLY A 11 -6.42 -14.45 11.32
CA GLY A 11 -6.20 -13.03 11.01
C GLY A 11 -5.00 -12.49 11.80
N TRP A 12 -4.11 -11.73 11.16
CA TRP A 12 -3.06 -10.98 11.84
C TRP A 12 -3.68 -9.71 12.41
N ARG A 13 -3.63 -9.56 13.74
CA ARG A 13 -4.05 -8.36 14.45
C ARG A 13 -2.82 -7.49 14.69
N ILE A 14 -2.89 -6.21 14.31
CA ILE A 14 -1.90 -5.23 14.78
C ILE A 14 -2.26 -4.95 16.24
N GLU A 15 -1.45 -5.44 17.18
CA GLU A 15 -1.62 -5.11 18.59
C GLU A 15 -1.12 -3.69 18.84
N PRO A 16 -1.93 -2.78 19.40
CA PRO A 16 -1.41 -1.49 19.86
C PRO A 16 -0.43 -1.71 21.02
N ALA A 17 0.61 -0.88 21.08
CA ALA A 17 1.57 -0.89 22.17
C ALA A 17 0.82 -0.73 23.51
N ARG A 18 1.04 -1.67 24.44
CA ARG A 18 0.38 -1.67 25.75
C ARG A 18 0.78 -0.43 26.53
N PRO A 19 -0.17 0.40 27.02
CA PRO A 19 0.12 1.34 28.08
C PRO A 19 0.43 0.55 29.36
N GLY A 20 1.47 0.97 30.09
CA GLY A 20 1.86 0.41 31.39
C GLY A 20 0.67 0.28 32.34
N GLY A 21 0.63 -0.84 33.05
CA GLY A 21 -0.54 -1.27 33.81
C GLY A 21 -0.86 -0.42 35.03
N PHE A 22 -2.12 -0.51 35.45
CA PHE A 22 -2.54 -0.71 36.85
C PHE A 22 -3.94 -1.35 36.83
N GLY A 23 -4.19 -2.25 37.78
CA GLY A 23 -5.20 -3.30 37.73
C GLY A 23 -6.67 -2.87 37.86
N GLY A 24 -7.54 -3.83 37.54
CA GLY A 24 -8.98 -3.76 37.75
C GLY A 24 -9.66 -5.03 37.24
N HIS A 25 -9.94 -5.96 38.16
CA HIS A 25 -10.67 -7.20 37.89
C HIS A 25 -12.08 -6.93 37.35
N CYS A 26 -12.50 -7.72 36.35
CA CYS A 26 -13.89 -8.16 36.23
C CYS A 26 -13.95 -9.53 35.53
N CYS A 27 -14.25 -10.56 36.33
CA CYS A 27 -14.64 -11.89 35.87
C CYS A 27 -16.07 -11.86 35.33
N VAL A 28 -16.35 -12.50 34.18
CA VAL A 28 -17.66 -13.15 33.94
C VAL A 28 -17.47 -14.47 33.21
N LYS A 29 -18.10 -15.50 33.79
CA LYS A 29 -18.07 -16.93 33.48
C LYS A 29 -18.82 -17.27 32.18
N ARG A 30 -18.41 -18.39 31.59
CA ARG A 30 -19.09 -19.17 30.54
C ARG A 30 -20.11 -20.13 31.19
N GLU A 31 -21.22 -20.41 30.51
CA GLU A 31 -21.91 -21.73 30.45
C GLU A 31 -23.09 -21.67 29.41
N PRO A 32 -23.66 -22.81 28.94
CA PRO A 32 -24.01 -23.02 27.53
C PRO A 32 -25.50 -23.32 27.21
N ASP A 33 -25.79 -23.29 25.89
CA ASP A 33 -26.81 -23.97 25.07
C ASP A 33 -28.29 -24.08 25.50
N GLY A 34 -29.17 -23.70 24.57
CA GLY A 34 -30.60 -24.02 24.57
C GLY A 34 -31.26 -23.78 23.20
N LEU A 35 -31.52 -24.87 22.48
CA LEU A 35 -32.29 -24.94 21.22
C LEU A 35 -33.72 -24.38 21.33
N ARG A 36 -34.22 -23.79 20.23
CA ARG A 36 -35.54 -24.13 19.65
C ARG A 36 -35.69 -23.57 18.24
N GLU A 37 -35.90 -24.48 17.28
CA GLU A 37 -36.48 -24.20 15.97
C GLU A 37 -37.91 -23.68 16.12
N THR A 38 -38.30 -22.73 15.27
CA THR A 38 -39.70 -22.60 14.86
C THR A 38 -39.74 -22.21 13.40
N ARG A 39 -40.23 -23.15 12.60
CA ARG A 39 -40.48 -23.03 11.17
C ARG A 39 -41.83 -22.32 11.02
N MET A 40 -41.87 -21.19 10.34
CA MET A 40 -43.12 -20.60 9.84
C MET A 40 -42.93 -20.20 8.38
N SER A 41 -43.57 -20.95 7.51
CA SER A 41 -43.77 -20.66 6.09
C SER A 41 -45.08 -19.89 5.93
N VAL A 42 -45.04 -18.69 5.35
CA VAL A 42 -46.18 -18.11 4.64
C VAL A 42 -45.68 -17.39 3.38
N LEU A 43 -46.39 -17.67 2.29
CA LEU A 43 -46.15 -17.30 0.90
C LEU A 43 -46.37 -15.80 0.62
N GLY A 44 -45.56 -15.27 -0.30
CA GLY A 44 -46.02 -14.46 -1.43
C GLY A 44 -46.35 -12.98 -1.18
N ALA A 45 -45.40 -12.09 -1.52
CA ALA A 45 -45.70 -10.83 -2.20
C ALA A 45 -44.46 -10.37 -2.98
N SER A 46 -44.56 -10.43 -4.31
CA SER A 46 -43.61 -9.88 -5.26
C SER A 46 -43.62 -8.35 -5.20
N HIS A 47 -42.52 -7.76 -4.75
CA HIS A 47 -42.18 -6.39 -5.10
C HIS A 47 -40.73 -6.35 -5.57
N ASP A 48 -40.59 -6.31 -6.89
CA ASP A 48 -39.40 -5.88 -7.59
C ASP A 48 -38.93 -4.54 -7.01
N SER A 49 -37.84 -4.60 -6.26
CA SER A 49 -36.99 -3.42 -6.06
C SER A 49 -35.68 -3.72 -6.76
N ASN A 50 -35.46 -3.00 -7.87
CA ASN A 50 -34.22 -2.96 -8.63
C ASN A 50 -33.04 -2.67 -7.70
N LEU A 51 -32.43 -3.74 -7.19
CA LEU A 51 -31.12 -3.78 -6.54
C LEU A 51 -30.10 -4.26 -7.59
N SER A 52 -29.90 -3.45 -8.62
CA SER A 52 -28.84 -3.68 -9.60
C SER A 52 -28.37 -2.34 -10.12
N ASN A 53 -27.39 -1.77 -9.41
CA ASN A 53 -26.30 -0.98 -9.98
C ASN A 53 -25.30 -0.65 -8.85
N VAL A 54 -24.81 -1.70 -8.18
CA VAL A 54 -23.45 -1.62 -7.65
C VAL A 54 -22.58 -1.99 -8.84
N THR A 55 -22.02 -1.00 -9.53
CA THR A 55 -20.95 -1.25 -10.49
C THR A 55 -19.80 -1.88 -9.71
N GLU A 56 -19.70 -3.21 -9.77
CA GLU A 56 -18.47 -3.91 -9.45
C GLU A 56 -17.35 -3.23 -10.26
N PRO A 57 -16.21 -2.87 -9.65
CA PRO A 57 -15.08 -2.45 -10.44
C PRO A 57 -14.73 -3.63 -11.34
N CYS A 58 -14.78 -3.44 -12.66
CA CYS A 58 -14.33 -4.44 -13.62
C CYS A 58 -12.88 -4.80 -13.27
N LEU A 59 -12.70 -5.91 -12.57
CA LEU A 59 -11.40 -6.55 -12.48
C LEU A 59 -11.09 -6.98 -13.91
N GLU A 60 -10.09 -6.34 -14.51
CA GLU A 60 -9.64 -6.68 -15.86
C GLU A 60 -9.25 -8.17 -15.89
N ASP A 61 -9.59 -8.87 -16.97
CA ASP A 61 -9.22 -10.27 -17.13
C ASP A 61 -7.68 -10.37 -17.00
N PRO A 62 -7.14 -11.21 -16.09
CA PRO A 62 -5.70 -11.39 -15.94
C PRO A 62 -4.97 -11.72 -17.26
N LYS A 63 -5.66 -12.35 -18.23
CA LYS A 63 -5.12 -12.59 -19.57
C LYS A 63 -4.93 -11.29 -20.36
N ASN A 64 -5.89 -10.37 -20.28
CA ASN A 64 -5.80 -9.06 -20.92
C ASN A 64 -4.70 -8.22 -20.28
N GLU A 65 -4.60 -8.21 -18.95
CA GLU A 65 -3.54 -7.48 -18.24
C GLU A 65 -2.14 -7.93 -18.69
N LYS A 66 -1.94 -9.26 -18.76
CA LYS A 66 -0.68 -9.84 -19.23
C LYS A 66 -0.38 -9.50 -20.69
N ALA A 67 -1.39 -9.53 -21.55
CA ALA A 67 -1.26 -9.14 -22.96
C ALA A 67 -0.92 -7.65 -23.10
N ASN A 68 -1.57 -6.78 -22.34
CA ASN A 68 -1.31 -5.35 -22.34
C ASN A 68 0.09 -5.04 -21.82
N MET A 69 0.54 -5.70 -20.75
CA MET A 69 1.90 -5.54 -20.25
C MET A 69 2.95 -5.99 -21.29
N ALA A 70 2.72 -7.09 -22.00
CA ALA A 70 3.59 -7.53 -23.09
C ALA A 70 3.64 -6.51 -24.24
N ARG A 71 2.49 -5.94 -24.63
CA ARG A 71 2.42 -4.89 -25.66
C ARG A 71 3.17 -3.62 -25.25
N ILE A 72 3.02 -3.21 -24.00
CA ILE A 72 3.76 -2.06 -23.43
C ILE A 72 5.26 -2.38 -23.43
N PHE A 73 5.67 -3.54 -22.93
CA PHE A 73 7.07 -3.95 -22.94
C PHE A 73 7.68 -3.85 -24.36
N GLU A 74 7.01 -4.43 -25.37
CA GLU A 74 7.48 -4.38 -26.75
C GLU A 74 7.55 -2.95 -27.32
N ARG A 75 6.63 -2.06 -26.94
CA ARG A 75 6.64 -0.65 -27.36
C ARG A 75 7.83 0.12 -26.79
N TYR A 76 8.25 -0.16 -25.55
CA TYR A 76 9.28 0.63 -24.86
C TYR A 76 10.64 -0.07 -24.77
N LYS A 77 10.76 -1.35 -25.19
CA LYS A 77 11.99 -2.14 -25.03
C LYS A 77 13.25 -1.45 -25.55
N ASP A 78 13.17 -0.84 -26.74
CA ASP A 78 14.34 -0.23 -27.37
C ASP A 78 14.77 1.07 -26.67
N ARG A 79 13.86 1.71 -25.92
CA ARG A 79 14.14 2.92 -25.14
C ARG A 79 14.88 2.63 -23.86
N PHE A 80 14.53 1.55 -23.15
CA PHE A 80 15.15 1.27 -21.85
C PHE A 80 16.36 0.33 -21.93
N THR A 81 16.57 -0.42 -23.01
CA THR A 81 17.74 -1.30 -23.17
C THR A 81 19.07 -0.55 -23.27
N THR A 82 19.03 0.74 -23.60
CA THR A 82 20.20 1.63 -23.65
C THR A 82 20.48 2.34 -22.32
N LEU A 83 19.58 2.24 -21.33
CA LEU A 83 19.74 2.87 -20.04
C LEU A 83 20.78 2.14 -19.18
N PRO A 84 21.44 2.86 -18.25
CA PRO A 84 22.29 2.21 -17.25
C PRO A 84 21.51 1.14 -16.50
N MET A 85 22.14 -0.01 -16.32
CA MET A 85 21.51 -1.21 -15.77
C MET A 85 22.38 -1.80 -14.67
N GLU A 86 21.73 -2.21 -13.59
CA GLU A 86 22.36 -2.89 -12.46
C GLU A 86 21.63 -4.20 -12.13
N LYS A 87 22.28 -5.05 -11.34
CA LYS A 87 21.65 -6.25 -10.77
C LYS A 87 20.39 -5.86 -10.00
N GLY A 88 19.31 -6.61 -10.16
CA GLY A 88 18.04 -6.35 -9.50
C GLY A 88 17.80 -7.10 -8.18
N TRP A 89 16.68 -6.73 -7.53
CA TRP A 89 16.29 -7.24 -6.21
C TRP A 89 15.40 -8.49 -6.25
N HIS A 90 14.25 -8.42 -6.91
CA HIS A 90 13.40 -9.59 -7.15
C HIS A 90 13.36 -9.91 -8.66
N THR A 91 13.53 -8.89 -9.50
CA THR A 91 13.82 -9.03 -10.92
C THR A 91 15.32 -9.15 -11.18
N LYS A 92 15.69 -9.66 -12.35
CA LYS A 92 17.08 -9.80 -12.79
C LYS A 92 17.83 -8.46 -12.83
N ASN A 93 17.17 -7.42 -13.36
CA ASN A 93 17.78 -6.12 -13.63
C ASN A 93 16.94 -4.98 -13.05
N LEU A 94 17.62 -3.90 -12.70
CA LEU A 94 17.06 -2.55 -12.51
C LEU A 94 17.64 -1.63 -13.60
N TYR A 95 16.82 -0.73 -14.13
CA TYR A 95 17.22 0.30 -15.10
C TYR A 95 17.12 1.68 -14.47
N LEU A 96 18.14 2.51 -14.69
CA LEU A 96 18.17 3.89 -14.22
C LEU A 96 17.44 4.79 -15.23
N TYR A 97 16.33 5.37 -14.83
CA TYR A 97 15.51 6.29 -15.63
C TYR A 97 15.15 7.50 -14.78
N GLU A 98 15.36 8.71 -15.31
CA GLU A 98 15.08 9.97 -14.58
C GLU A 98 15.66 10.01 -13.15
N GLY A 99 16.89 9.49 -13.00
CA GLY A 99 17.60 9.46 -11.72
C GLY A 99 17.14 8.38 -10.74
N HIS A 100 16.21 7.51 -11.12
CA HIS A 100 15.65 6.47 -10.26
C HIS A 100 15.67 5.07 -10.88
N TRP A 101 15.69 4.04 -10.04
CA TRP A 101 15.83 2.64 -10.47
C TRP A 101 14.49 1.91 -10.57
N TYR A 102 14.20 1.33 -11.73
CA TYR A 102 12.95 0.61 -11.99
C TYR A 102 13.20 -0.84 -12.43
N PRO A 103 12.40 -1.81 -11.97
CA PRO A 103 12.53 -3.21 -12.36
C PRO A 103 12.30 -3.43 -13.86
N SER A 104 12.83 -4.54 -14.38
CA SER A 104 12.66 -4.92 -15.79
C SER A 104 11.32 -5.57 -16.12
N LYS A 105 10.59 -6.05 -15.10
CA LYS A 105 9.35 -6.83 -15.22
C LYS A 105 8.37 -6.46 -14.10
N TYR A 106 7.18 -7.05 -14.16
CA TYR A 106 6.05 -6.83 -13.26
C TYR A 106 5.44 -5.44 -13.37
N LEU A 107 4.42 -5.20 -12.55
CA LEU A 107 3.65 -3.97 -12.50
C LEU A 107 4.50 -2.69 -12.54
N PHE A 108 5.55 -2.59 -11.73
CA PHE A 108 6.38 -1.38 -11.63
C PHE A 108 7.54 -1.35 -12.64
N SER A 109 7.46 -2.14 -13.71
CA SER A 109 8.52 -2.18 -14.71
C SER A 109 8.79 -0.82 -15.34
N ILE A 110 10.03 -0.61 -15.77
CA ILE A 110 10.41 0.63 -16.47
C ILE A 110 9.50 0.94 -17.68
N ALA A 111 9.06 -0.10 -18.40
CA ALA A 111 8.14 0.07 -19.53
C ALA A 111 6.77 0.61 -19.09
N ASN A 112 6.24 0.10 -17.97
CA ASN A 112 4.97 0.56 -17.42
C ASN A 112 5.08 1.98 -16.86
N VAL A 113 6.22 2.33 -16.25
CA VAL A 113 6.49 3.70 -15.78
C VAL A 113 6.55 4.68 -16.96
N MET A 114 7.32 4.37 -18.01
CA MET A 114 7.34 5.19 -19.22
C MET A 114 5.94 5.34 -19.85
N CYS A 115 5.15 4.27 -19.87
CA CYS A 115 3.79 4.30 -20.38
C CYS A 115 2.85 5.16 -19.53
N SER A 116 2.95 5.11 -18.21
CA SER A 116 2.13 5.93 -17.32
C SER A 116 2.44 7.41 -17.45
N HIS A 117 3.70 7.78 -17.67
CA HIS A 117 4.06 9.17 -17.92
C HIS A 117 3.38 9.71 -19.20
N GLU A 118 3.25 8.89 -20.24
CA GLU A 118 2.67 9.30 -21.53
C GLU A 118 1.13 9.25 -21.57
N THR A 119 0.52 8.32 -20.83
CA THR A 119 -0.90 7.96 -21.05
C THR A 119 -1.82 8.24 -19.87
N PHE A 120 -1.29 8.37 -18.65
CA PHE A 120 -2.12 8.56 -17.48
C PHE A 120 -2.65 9.99 -17.36
N GLN A 121 -3.96 10.12 -17.14
CA GLN A 121 -4.65 11.40 -17.00
C GLN A 121 -5.25 11.53 -15.59
N ALA A 122 -4.66 12.44 -14.81
CA ALA A 122 -5.15 12.82 -13.50
C ALA A 122 -6.45 13.63 -13.59
N ASN A 123 -7.25 13.58 -12.54
CA ASN A 123 -8.36 14.50 -12.30
C ASN A 123 -8.05 15.38 -11.09
N PRO A 124 -8.49 16.65 -11.06
CA PRO A 124 -8.22 17.56 -9.92
C PRO A 124 -8.77 17.09 -8.57
N THR A 125 -9.74 16.18 -8.58
CA THR A 125 -10.38 15.59 -7.40
C THR A 125 -9.64 14.36 -6.86
N ASP A 126 -8.70 13.79 -7.63
CA ASP A 126 -8.00 12.57 -7.29
C ASP A 126 -7.14 12.71 -6.02
N ILE A 127 -7.03 11.59 -5.31
CA ILE A 127 -6.16 11.42 -4.13
C ILE A 127 -5.09 10.38 -4.45
N TYR A 128 -3.83 10.76 -4.34
CA TYR A 128 -2.68 9.88 -4.58
C TYR A 128 -2.00 9.49 -3.27
N LEU A 129 -1.77 8.20 -3.10
CA LEU A 129 -1.06 7.60 -1.98
C LEU A 129 0.35 7.21 -2.44
N ALA A 130 1.34 8.04 -2.11
CA ALA A 130 2.71 7.85 -2.54
C ALA A 130 3.57 7.28 -1.42
N THR A 131 4.37 6.26 -1.73
CA THR A 131 5.38 5.72 -0.81
C THR A 131 6.53 5.14 -1.59
N LEU A 132 7.75 5.19 -1.06
CA LEU A 132 8.75 4.20 -1.47
C LEU A 132 8.27 2.79 -1.06
N PRO A 133 8.50 1.73 -1.87
CA PRO A 133 8.07 0.38 -1.54
C PRO A 133 8.40 -0.01 -0.09
N LYS A 134 7.47 -0.68 0.58
CA LYS A 134 7.61 -1.19 1.96
C LYS A 134 7.62 -0.13 3.08
N SER A 135 7.20 1.10 2.76
CA SER A 135 7.03 2.17 3.76
C SER A 135 5.62 2.25 4.36
N GLY A 136 4.77 1.22 4.18
CA GLY A 136 3.43 1.12 4.79
C GLY A 136 2.25 1.28 3.82
N THR A 137 2.47 1.19 2.51
CA THR A 137 1.45 1.38 1.46
C THR A 137 0.14 0.64 1.69
N THR A 138 0.20 -0.64 2.07
CA THR A 138 -1.00 -1.49 2.30
C THR A 138 -1.88 -0.91 3.41
N TRP A 139 -1.26 -0.45 4.50
CA TRP A 139 -1.96 0.17 5.63
C TRP A 139 -2.59 1.50 5.22
N MET A 140 -1.84 2.35 4.51
CA MET A 140 -2.34 3.63 4.03
C MET A 140 -3.48 3.49 3.01
N LYS A 141 -3.42 2.48 2.13
CA LYS A 141 -4.51 2.14 1.21
C LYS A 141 -5.78 1.77 1.96
N ALA A 142 -5.68 0.89 2.95
CA ALA A 142 -6.83 0.45 3.75
C ALA A 142 -7.47 1.63 4.49
N LEU A 143 -6.68 2.44 5.20
CA LEU A 143 -7.17 3.60 5.94
C LEU A 143 -7.82 4.64 5.02
N THR A 144 -7.16 5.01 3.93
CA THR A 144 -7.70 6.02 3.01
C THR A 144 -8.99 5.53 2.35
N PHE A 145 -9.03 4.26 1.93
CA PHE A 145 -10.23 3.67 1.34
C PHE A 145 -11.42 3.72 2.30
N ALA A 146 -11.20 3.32 3.55
CA ALA A 146 -12.21 3.36 4.60
C ALA A 146 -12.73 4.78 4.85
N ILE A 147 -11.83 5.77 4.98
CA ILE A 147 -12.20 7.16 5.26
C ILE A 147 -13.01 7.76 4.10
N VAL A 148 -12.54 7.59 2.86
CA VAL A 148 -13.20 8.17 1.68
C VAL A 148 -14.54 7.51 1.40
N ASN A 149 -14.66 6.19 1.61
CA ASN A 149 -15.89 5.45 1.30
C ASN A 149 -16.82 5.27 2.51
N ARG A 150 -16.55 5.89 3.65
CA ARG A 150 -17.33 5.68 4.89
C ARG A 150 -18.83 5.91 4.71
N THR A 151 -19.23 6.94 3.95
CA THR A 151 -20.64 7.27 3.71
C THR A 151 -21.30 6.23 2.83
N LYS A 152 -20.58 5.73 1.82
CA LYS A 152 -21.01 4.64 0.95
C LYS A 152 -21.30 3.35 1.71
N TYR A 153 -20.54 3.06 2.77
CA TYR A 153 -20.69 1.84 3.57
C TYR A 153 -21.46 2.03 4.89
N LYS A 154 -21.87 3.25 5.25
CA LYS A 154 -22.46 3.58 6.57
C LYS A 154 -23.67 2.71 6.93
N ASN A 155 -24.53 2.42 5.96
CA ASN A 155 -25.77 1.66 6.16
C ASN A 155 -25.67 0.22 5.62
N ASN A 156 -24.51 -0.18 5.12
CA ASN A 156 -24.32 -1.52 4.56
C ASN A 156 -23.85 -2.48 5.65
N PRO A 157 -24.22 -3.77 5.57
CA PRO A 157 -23.65 -4.78 6.46
C PRO A 157 -22.13 -4.77 6.35
N LEU A 158 -21.44 -4.90 7.49
CA LEU A 158 -19.98 -4.87 7.52
C LEU A 158 -19.36 -5.92 6.56
N SER A 159 -20.00 -7.08 6.43
CA SER A 159 -19.59 -8.17 5.52
C SER A 159 -19.52 -7.76 4.04
N THR A 160 -20.17 -6.67 3.63
CA THR A 160 -20.11 -6.17 2.25
C THR A 160 -18.98 -5.16 2.04
N HIS A 161 -18.22 -4.81 3.09
CA HIS A 161 -17.13 -3.86 2.97
C HIS A 161 -15.95 -4.48 2.23
N ARG A 162 -15.44 -3.82 1.19
CA ARG A 162 -14.41 -4.40 0.30
C ARG A 162 -13.11 -4.76 1.01
N LEU A 163 -12.71 -4.04 2.06
CA LEU A 163 -11.51 -4.39 2.86
C LEU A 163 -11.63 -5.73 3.61
N LEU A 164 -12.84 -6.30 3.74
CA LEU A 164 -13.06 -7.63 4.31
C LEU A 164 -13.20 -8.73 3.26
N LEU A 165 -13.35 -8.35 1.99
CA LEU A 165 -13.58 -9.25 0.85
C LEU A 165 -12.40 -9.27 -0.13
N SER A 166 -11.48 -8.33 -0.02
CA SER A 166 -10.41 -8.11 -0.98
C SER A 166 -9.20 -7.48 -0.30
N ASN A 167 -8.03 -7.68 -0.90
CA ASN A 167 -6.81 -7.05 -0.42
C ASN A 167 -6.89 -5.52 -0.61
N PRO A 168 -6.31 -4.69 0.29
CA PRO A 168 -6.27 -3.24 0.11
C PRO A 168 -5.67 -2.77 -1.23
N HIS A 169 -4.78 -3.57 -1.84
CA HIS A 169 -4.22 -3.28 -3.16
C HIS A 169 -5.25 -3.38 -4.31
N ASP A 170 -6.35 -4.11 -4.13
CA ASP A 170 -7.47 -4.18 -5.09
C ASP A 170 -8.55 -3.12 -4.83
N CYS A 171 -8.55 -2.55 -3.62
CA CYS A 171 -9.45 -1.46 -3.24
C CYS A 171 -8.91 -0.11 -3.73
N VAL A 172 -7.59 0.08 -3.70
CA VAL A 172 -6.90 1.28 -4.17
C VAL A 172 -5.84 0.86 -5.20
N PRO A 173 -6.12 0.96 -6.51
CA PRO A 173 -5.19 0.52 -7.55
C PRO A 173 -3.95 1.43 -7.62
N PHE A 174 -2.88 0.88 -8.17
CA PHE A 174 -1.70 1.68 -8.52
C PHE A 174 -1.93 2.42 -9.85
N ILE A 175 -1.29 3.57 -10.06
CA ILE A 175 -1.32 4.28 -11.36
C ILE A 175 -0.86 3.34 -12.49
N GLU A 176 0.17 2.54 -12.21
CA GLU A 176 0.75 1.58 -13.13
C GLU A 176 -0.22 0.42 -13.44
N ASN A 177 -1.25 0.19 -12.61
CA ASN A 177 -2.34 -0.76 -12.95
C ASN A 177 -3.32 -0.12 -13.93
N GLU A 178 -3.60 1.18 -13.81
CA GLU A 178 -4.64 1.84 -14.61
C GLU A 178 -4.32 1.83 -16.10
N ILE A 179 -3.04 1.96 -16.44
CA ILE A 179 -2.59 1.89 -17.83
C ILE A 179 -2.72 0.49 -18.47
N LEU A 180 -2.91 -0.54 -17.65
CA LEU A 180 -3.09 -1.92 -18.11
C LEU A 180 -4.55 -2.28 -18.35
N LYS A 181 -5.49 -1.45 -17.87
CA LYS A 181 -6.93 -1.70 -18.00
C LYS A 181 -7.42 -1.31 -19.39
N THR A 182 -8.32 -2.12 -19.93
CA THR A 182 -9.08 -1.79 -21.13
C THR A 182 -10.05 -0.65 -20.85
N ASN A 183 -10.64 -0.64 -19.65
CA ASN A 183 -11.51 0.42 -19.16
C ASN A 183 -10.89 1.07 -17.90
N PRO A 184 -10.28 2.26 -18.02
CA PRO A 184 -9.71 2.98 -16.88
C PRO A 184 -10.76 3.31 -15.81
N THR A 185 -10.31 3.46 -14.55
CA THR A 185 -11.20 3.83 -13.44
C THR A 185 -11.78 5.23 -13.68
N CYS A 186 -13.10 5.30 -13.83
CA CYS A 186 -13.84 6.54 -13.95
C CYS A 186 -14.25 7.09 -12.58
N GLU A 187 -14.55 8.38 -12.53
CA GLU A 187 -15.17 8.98 -11.35
C GLU A 187 -16.56 8.36 -11.14
N VAL A 188 -16.86 8.03 -9.89
CA VAL A 188 -18.22 7.74 -9.46
C VAL A 188 -18.75 9.00 -8.80
N GLU A 189 -19.98 9.38 -9.12
CA GLU A 189 -20.61 10.59 -8.62
C GLU A 189 -20.42 10.73 -7.09
N ASN A 190 -19.82 11.84 -6.65
CA ASN A 190 -19.48 12.17 -5.26
C ASN A 190 -18.39 11.32 -4.56
N CYS A 191 -17.63 10.48 -5.28
CA CYS A 191 -16.48 9.74 -4.74
C CYS A 191 -15.21 10.01 -5.56
N PRO A 192 -14.21 10.72 -5.00
CA PRO A 192 -12.94 10.94 -5.71
C PRO A 192 -12.22 9.61 -5.97
N ARG A 193 -11.47 9.53 -7.08
CA ARG A 193 -10.64 8.35 -7.33
C ARG A 193 -9.44 8.36 -6.38
N ILE A 194 -9.07 7.17 -5.91
CA ILE A 194 -7.91 6.99 -5.04
C ILE A 194 -6.94 6.10 -5.80
N PHE A 195 -5.72 6.59 -5.99
CA PHE A 195 -4.63 5.83 -6.59
C PHE A 195 -3.45 5.75 -5.64
N ALA A 196 -2.62 4.74 -5.83
CA ALA A 196 -1.31 4.69 -5.19
C ALA A 196 -0.19 4.70 -6.22
N THR A 197 1.01 5.03 -5.79
CA THR A 197 2.21 4.94 -6.63
C THR A 197 3.46 4.77 -5.80
N HIS A 198 4.46 4.15 -6.42
CA HIS A 198 5.84 4.10 -5.91
C HIS A 198 6.77 5.03 -6.70
N THR A 199 6.22 5.85 -7.58
CA THR A 199 7.00 6.76 -8.42
C THR A 199 7.51 7.93 -7.59
N PRO A 200 8.80 8.30 -7.71
CA PRO A 200 9.36 9.50 -7.11
C PRO A 200 8.60 10.75 -7.56
N TYR A 201 8.55 11.78 -6.71
CA TYR A 201 7.77 13.00 -6.99
C TYR A 201 8.12 13.64 -8.34
N THR A 202 9.42 13.71 -8.67
CA THR A 202 9.95 14.31 -9.91
C THR A 202 9.64 13.50 -11.17
N SER A 203 9.22 12.25 -11.01
CA SER A 203 8.85 11.35 -12.10
C SER A 203 7.35 11.08 -12.13
N LEU A 204 6.52 11.76 -11.33
CA LEU A 204 5.08 11.58 -11.43
C LEU A 204 4.58 12.01 -12.83
N PRO A 205 3.50 11.40 -13.37
CA PRO A 205 2.88 11.89 -14.59
C PRO A 205 2.56 13.39 -14.47
N GLN A 206 2.90 14.17 -15.49
CA GLN A 206 2.81 15.63 -15.43
C GLN A 206 1.39 16.13 -15.07
N SER A 207 0.35 15.41 -15.53
CA SER A 207 -1.04 15.71 -15.19
C SER A 207 -1.32 15.71 -13.68
N VAL A 208 -0.63 14.87 -12.89
CA VAL A 208 -0.74 14.83 -11.42
C VAL A 208 -0.17 16.09 -10.78
N ILE A 209 0.94 16.59 -11.32
CA ILE A 209 1.65 17.77 -10.81
C ILE A 209 0.88 19.04 -11.22
N ASP A 210 0.54 19.18 -12.50
CA ASP A 210 -0.08 20.38 -13.08
C ASP A 210 -1.47 20.66 -12.52
N TYR A 211 -2.28 19.62 -12.29
CA TYR A 211 -3.63 19.79 -11.75
C TYR A 211 -3.66 20.00 -10.24
N GLY A 212 -2.50 19.95 -9.58
CA GLY A 212 -2.38 20.16 -8.14
C GLY A 212 -3.24 19.17 -7.35
N CYS A 213 -3.20 17.89 -7.74
CA CYS A 213 -3.95 16.83 -7.08
C CYS A 213 -3.51 16.67 -5.61
N ARG A 214 -4.33 16.00 -4.80
CA ARG A 214 -4.00 15.76 -3.39
C ARG A 214 -3.08 14.56 -3.29
N ILE A 215 -1.96 14.71 -2.58
CA ILE A 215 -1.00 13.63 -2.37
C ILE A 215 -0.84 13.39 -0.87
N VAL A 216 -0.94 12.15 -0.45
CA VAL A 216 -0.52 11.70 0.88
C VAL A 216 0.74 10.88 0.69
N TYR A 217 1.86 11.38 1.20
CA TYR A 217 3.13 10.69 1.19
C TYR A 217 3.43 10.09 2.56
N MET A 218 3.87 8.84 2.60
CA MET A 218 4.35 8.21 3.83
C MET A 218 5.78 7.73 3.69
N CYS A 219 6.66 8.25 4.54
CA CYS A 219 8.02 7.75 4.73
C CYS A 219 8.10 6.81 5.93
N ARG A 220 9.19 6.04 6.00
CA ARG A 220 9.50 5.12 7.11
C ARG A 220 11.01 5.04 7.28
N ASN A 221 11.49 4.75 8.48
CA ASN A 221 12.91 4.62 8.79
C ASN A 221 13.64 3.76 7.72
N PRO A 222 14.73 4.24 7.11
CA PRO A 222 15.42 3.52 6.04
C PRO A 222 15.90 2.13 6.44
N LYS A 223 16.24 1.92 7.72
CA LYS A 223 16.68 0.62 8.24
C LYS A 223 15.54 -0.40 8.23
N ASP A 224 14.34 0.01 8.65
CA ASP A 224 13.14 -0.85 8.58
C ASP A 224 12.69 -1.10 7.14
N VAL A 225 12.81 -0.09 6.26
CA VAL A 225 12.52 -0.24 4.83
C VAL A 225 13.46 -1.26 4.20
N LEU A 226 14.76 -1.19 4.46
CA LEU A 226 15.75 -2.16 3.98
C LEU A 226 15.36 -3.58 4.37
N ILE A 227 15.07 -3.84 5.64
CA ILE A 227 14.70 -5.19 6.09
C ILE A 227 13.37 -5.65 5.49
N SER A 228 12.38 -4.77 5.43
CA SER A 228 11.10 -5.13 4.83
C SER A 228 11.22 -5.40 3.32
N LEU A 229 12.06 -4.65 2.61
CA LEU A 229 12.35 -4.85 1.19
C LEU A 229 13.17 -6.12 0.95
N PHE A 230 14.15 -6.41 1.81
CA PHE A 230 14.94 -7.64 1.76
C PHE A 230 14.06 -8.89 1.85
N HIS A 231 13.21 -8.97 2.87
CA HIS A 231 12.31 -10.12 3.04
C HIS A 231 11.29 -10.21 1.90
N PHE A 232 10.72 -9.08 1.47
CA PHE A 232 9.80 -9.05 0.34
C PHE A 232 10.47 -9.52 -0.95
N ALA A 233 11.66 -9.01 -1.24
CA ALA A 233 12.40 -9.37 -2.44
C ALA A 233 12.72 -10.86 -2.45
N ASN A 234 13.18 -11.45 -1.34
CA ASN A 234 13.46 -12.88 -1.26
C ASN A 234 12.21 -13.78 -1.41
N LYS A 235 11.04 -13.34 -0.93
CA LYS A 235 9.77 -14.05 -1.19
C LYS A 235 9.34 -13.97 -2.66
N MET A 236 9.69 -12.88 -3.34
CA MET A 236 9.28 -12.57 -4.72
C MET A 236 10.32 -12.97 -5.77
N ARG A 237 11.50 -13.42 -5.35
CA ARG A 237 12.65 -13.60 -6.23
C ARG A 237 12.46 -14.83 -7.11
N ASP A 238 12.86 -14.72 -8.37
CA ASP A 238 12.92 -15.86 -9.28
C ASP A 238 13.90 -16.92 -8.73
N GLU A 239 13.48 -18.19 -8.72
CA GLU A 239 14.28 -19.31 -8.21
C GLU A 239 15.68 -19.38 -8.86
N SER A 240 15.79 -18.96 -10.12
CA SER A 240 17.05 -18.93 -10.87
C SER A 240 18.10 -17.95 -10.32
N LEU A 241 17.70 -16.97 -9.52
CA LEU A 241 18.60 -15.93 -8.99
C LEU A 241 19.22 -16.29 -7.62
N GLY A 242 18.72 -17.37 -6.99
CA GLY A 242 19.07 -17.74 -5.62
C GLY A 242 18.66 -16.70 -4.56
N PRO A 243 18.78 -17.01 -3.25
CA PRO A 243 18.44 -16.08 -2.19
C PRO A 243 19.43 -14.90 -2.17
N MET A 244 18.90 -13.69 -2.04
CA MET A 244 19.69 -12.51 -1.75
C MET A 244 20.21 -12.57 -0.31
N LYS A 245 21.48 -12.25 -0.11
CA LYS A 245 22.09 -12.10 1.21
C LYS A 245 21.89 -10.69 1.75
N ILE A 246 21.84 -10.55 3.07
CA ILE A 246 21.58 -9.25 3.71
C ILE A 246 22.70 -8.24 3.44
N GLU A 247 23.96 -8.68 3.34
CA GLU A 247 25.12 -7.84 3.02
C GLU A 247 25.02 -7.28 1.59
N GLU A 248 24.51 -8.07 0.65
CA GLU A 248 24.23 -7.65 -0.71
C GLU A 248 23.11 -6.60 -0.72
N ALA A 249 21.99 -6.90 -0.06
CA ALA A 249 20.83 -6.00 0.04
C ALA A 249 21.24 -4.65 0.67
N PHE A 250 22.00 -4.70 1.77
CA PHE A 250 22.55 -3.54 2.44
C PHE A 250 23.41 -2.70 1.50
N THR A 251 24.33 -3.36 0.76
CA THR A 251 25.24 -2.68 -0.17
C THR A 251 24.50 -1.99 -1.30
N MET A 252 23.51 -2.66 -1.89
CA MET A 252 22.68 -2.08 -2.93
C MET A 252 21.84 -0.92 -2.40
N PHE A 253 21.29 -1.06 -1.19
CA PHE A 253 20.43 -0.06 -0.57
C PHE A 253 21.14 1.27 -0.32
N TYR A 254 22.30 1.26 0.35
CA TYR A 254 22.99 2.52 0.65
C TYR A 254 23.60 3.17 -0.61
N LYS A 255 23.86 2.38 -1.66
CA LYS A 255 24.22 2.90 -3.00
C LYS A 255 23.03 3.46 -3.79
N GLY A 256 21.81 3.32 -3.27
CA GLY A 256 20.59 3.80 -3.89
C GLY A 256 20.00 2.87 -4.97
N ILE A 257 20.59 1.69 -5.19
CA ILE A 257 20.19 0.72 -6.21
C ILE A 257 19.05 -0.14 -5.65
N ILE A 258 17.85 0.43 -5.54
CA ILE A 258 16.63 -0.23 -5.05
C ILE A 258 15.44 0.15 -5.93
N PRO A 259 14.36 -0.66 -6.02
CA PRO A 259 13.16 -0.24 -6.74
C PRO A 259 12.63 1.10 -6.23
N SER A 260 12.43 2.05 -7.15
CA SER A 260 12.10 3.47 -6.89
C SER A 260 13.13 4.24 -6.06
N GLY A 261 14.35 3.72 -5.92
CA GLY A 261 15.45 4.40 -5.24
C GLY A 261 16.18 5.39 -6.14
N PRO A 262 17.09 6.21 -5.59
CA PRO A 262 17.63 6.13 -4.23
C PRO A 262 16.65 6.54 -3.12
N TYR A 263 16.72 5.86 -1.96
CA TYR A 263 15.77 6.08 -0.85
C TYR A 263 15.68 7.55 -0.42
N TRP A 264 16.83 8.18 -0.15
CA TRP A 264 16.84 9.54 0.38
C TRP A 264 16.36 10.57 -0.64
N ASP A 265 16.68 10.38 -1.92
CA ASP A 265 16.25 11.28 -2.98
C ASP A 265 14.73 11.18 -3.22
N HIS A 266 14.18 9.96 -3.16
CA HIS A 266 12.74 9.74 -3.19
C HIS A 266 12.02 10.47 -2.04
N VAL A 267 12.50 10.32 -0.80
CA VAL A 267 11.90 10.98 0.37
C VAL A 267 12.04 12.50 0.30
N LYS A 268 13.21 13.03 -0.06
CA LYS A 268 13.45 14.47 -0.19
C LYS A 268 12.54 15.10 -1.24
N GLY A 269 12.31 14.44 -2.38
CA GLY A 269 11.44 14.95 -3.43
C GLY A 269 10.05 15.29 -2.90
N TYR A 270 9.43 14.33 -2.19
CA TYR A 270 8.13 14.53 -1.57
C TYR A 270 8.17 15.50 -0.38
N CYS A 271 9.23 15.48 0.42
CA CYS A 271 9.36 16.42 1.55
C CYS A 271 9.42 17.86 1.05
N LYS A 272 10.28 18.15 0.06
CA LYS A 272 10.39 19.47 -0.57
C LYS A 272 9.05 19.91 -1.17
N ALA A 273 8.41 19.04 -1.94
CA ALA A 273 7.10 19.32 -2.53
C ALA A 273 6.03 19.62 -1.45
N SER A 274 6.07 18.93 -0.31
CA SER A 274 5.14 19.18 0.79
C SER A 274 5.34 20.54 1.47
N LEU A 275 6.57 21.06 1.47
CA LEU A 275 6.86 22.41 1.98
C LEU A 275 6.40 23.48 0.98
N GLU A 276 6.52 23.22 -0.33
CA GLU A 276 6.07 24.11 -1.41
C GLU A 276 4.54 24.13 -1.54
N HIS A 277 3.88 22.99 -1.31
CA HIS A 277 2.44 22.81 -1.47
C HIS A 277 1.75 22.17 -0.24
N PRO A 278 1.81 22.80 0.94
CA PRO A 278 1.38 22.20 2.22
C PRO A 278 -0.13 21.92 2.33
N VAL A 279 -0.95 22.52 1.46
CA VAL A 279 -2.40 22.27 1.38
C VAL A 279 -2.72 21.06 0.51
N LYS A 280 -1.84 20.72 -0.43
CA LYS A 280 -2.05 19.63 -1.41
C LYS A 280 -1.31 18.35 -1.03
N ILE A 281 -0.18 18.47 -0.35
CA ILE A 281 0.69 17.35 -0.05
C ILE A 281 0.81 17.18 1.47
N LEU A 282 0.30 16.06 1.96
CA LEU A 282 0.43 15.65 3.36
C LEU A 282 1.62 14.69 3.47
N PHE A 283 2.65 15.08 4.22
CA PHE A 283 3.81 14.25 4.52
C PHE A 283 3.66 13.59 5.89
N LEU A 284 3.71 12.26 5.93
CA LEU A 284 3.55 11.44 7.13
C LEU A 284 4.77 10.53 7.33
N THR A 285 5.01 10.12 8.58
CA THR A 285 5.94 9.04 8.90
C THR A 285 5.16 7.82 9.42
N TYR A 286 5.61 6.63 9.04
CA TYR A 286 5.02 5.37 9.52
C TYR A 286 5.12 5.25 11.04
N GLU A 287 6.20 5.75 11.61
CA GLU A 287 6.48 5.78 13.05
C GLU A 287 5.44 6.61 13.79
N ASN A 288 5.18 7.85 13.34
CA ASN A 288 4.15 8.69 13.96
C ASN A 288 2.75 8.10 13.79
N MET A 289 2.45 7.58 12.59
CA MET A 289 1.19 6.87 12.35
C MET A 289 1.04 5.69 13.32
N SER A 290 2.11 4.93 13.61
CA SER A 290 2.04 3.77 14.52
C SER A 290 1.84 4.14 15.99
N VAL A 291 2.22 5.35 16.40
CA VAL A 291 2.02 5.87 17.75
C VAL A 291 0.59 6.39 17.93
N ASP A 292 0.09 7.14 16.95
CA ASP A 292 -1.23 7.76 17.01
C ASP A 292 -1.88 7.85 15.62
N THR A 293 -2.41 6.73 15.14
CA THR A 293 -3.04 6.65 13.83
C THR A 293 -4.19 7.64 13.69
N ALA A 294 -4.98 7.78 14.77
CA ALA A 294 -6.24 8.49 14.75
C ALA A 294 -6.03 10.01 14.60
N ASN A 295 -5.02 10.58 15.25
CA ASN A 295 -4.69 12.00 15.09
C ASN A 295 -3.92 12.27 13.79
N ASN A 296 -3.01 11.39 13.39
CA ASN A 296 -2.25 11.59 12.16
C ASN A 296 -3.12 11.42 10.89
N ALA A 297 -4.11 10.52 10.90
CA ALA A 297 -5.06 10.35 9.80
C ALA A 297 -5.97 11.57 9.57
N ARG A 298 -6.15 12.45 10.56
CA ARG A 298 -6.94 13.69 10.43
C ARG A 298 -6.21 14.79 9.65
N GLY A 299 -4.89 14.70 9.50
CA GLY A 299 -4.05 15.77 8.94
C GLY A 299 -3.94 17.01 9.86
N ARG A 300 -3.04 17.95 9.51
CA ARG A 300 -2.84 19.20 10.29
C ARG A 300 -4.12 20.05 10.28
N LYS A 301 -4.75 20.24 11.46
CA LYS A 301 -5.69 21.31 11.92
C LYS A 301 -6.69 21.96 10.92
N GLY A 302 -6.96 21.39 9.75
CA GLY A 302 -7.81 21.97 8.71
C GLY A 302 -8.95 21.06 8.22
N CYS A 303 -8.89 19.75 8.45
CA CYS A 303 -10.02 18.86 8.21
C CYS A 303 -11.02 19.03 9.36
N ARG A 304 -12.19 19.62 9.07
CA ARG A 304 -13.37 19.65 9.95
C ARG A 304 -14.02 18.25 10.07
N GLY A 305 -13.22 17.19 10.19
CA GLY A 305 -13.66 15.83 10.48
C GLY A 305 -13.69 15.63 11.99
N GLY A 306 -14.89 15.56 12.58
CA GLY A 306 -15.09 15.43 14.02
C GLY A 306 -14.61 14.09 14.62
N GLY A 307 -15.10 13.77 15.82
CA GLY A 307 -14.79 12.54 16.57
C GLY A 307 -14.89 11.21 15.79
N GLN A 308 -15.64 11.18 14.69
CA GLN A 308 -15.95 9.97 13.92
C GLN A 308 -14.76 9.37 13.16
N ASP A 309 -13.84 10.20 12.64
CA ASP A 309 -12.68 9.71 11.86
C ASP A 309 -11.78 8.81 12.70
N CYS A 310 -11.62 9.13 13.99
CA CYS A 310 -10.84 8.30 14.92
C CYS A 310 -11.49 6.94 15.19
N GLN A 311 -12.81 6.90 15.27
CA GLN A 311 -13.54 5.66 15.49
C GLN A 311 -13.41 4.73 14.27
N ASP A 312 -13.48 5.30 13.06
CA ASP A 312 -13.32 4.52 11.81
C ASP A 312 -11.90 3.95 11.69
N VAL A 313 -10.87 4.76 11.97
CA VAL A 313 -9.46 4.32 11.95
C VAL A 313 -9.22 3.16 12.93
N GLN A 314 -9.59 3.34 14.19
CA GLN A 314 -9.43 2.32 15.23
C GLN A 314 -10.25 1.06 14.92
N PHE A 315 -11.45 1.24 14.36
CA PHE A 315 -12.30 0.13 13.94
C PHE A 315 -11.62 -0.72 12.87
N TRP A 316 -11.08 -0.11 11.81
CA TRP A 316 -10.41 -0.86 10.73
C TRP A 316 -9.10 -1.52 11.17
N GLU A 317 -8.36 -0.90 12.08
CA GLU A 317 -7.20 -1.56 12.72
C GLU A 317 -7.62 -2.82 13.49
N SER A 318 -8.75 -2.76 14.20
CA SER A 318 -9.24 -3.89 15.02
C SER A 318 -9.75 -5.09 14.20
N LYS A 319 -10.15 -4.86 12.94
CA LYS A 319 -10.76 -5.88 12.07
C LYS A 319 -9.74 -6.71 11.30
N GLY A 320 -8.52 -6.21 11.14
CA GLY A 320 -7.53 -6.82 10.24
C GLY A 320 -7.95 -6.67 8.78
N VAL A 321 -7.08 -7.09 7.87
CA VAL A 321 -7.32 -7.09 6.42
C VAL A 321 -7.25 -8.51 5.91
N ASP A 322 -7.94 -8.80 4.79
CA ASP A 322 -7.83 -10.12 4.17
C ASP A 322 -6.42 -10.34 3.59
N MET A 323 -5.85 -11.49 3.93
CA MET A 323 -4.51 -11.92 3.56
C MET A 323 -4.53 -13.20 2.73
N HIS A 324 -5.72 -13.77 2.49
CA HIS A 324 -5.87 -14.97 1.68
C HIS A 324 -5.97 -14.61 0.19
N GLY A 325 -5.59 -15.56 -0.66
CA GLY A 325 -5.61 -15.39 -2.10
C GLY A 325 -4.34 -14.74 -2.65
N ASN A 326 -4.41 -14.37 -3.93
CA ASN A 326 -3.30 -13.82 -4.68
C ASN A 326 -3.67 -12.43 -5.16
N PHE A 327 -2.74 -11.50 -4.99
CA PHE A 327 -2.69 -10.27 -5.76
C PHE A 327 -2.32 -10.59 -7.22
N ARG A 328 -2.45 -9.57 -8.08
CA ARG A 328 -2.16 -9.62 -9.52
C ARG A 328 -0.82 -10.29 -9.82
N GLU A 329 -0.72 -10.88 -11.01
CA GLU A 329 0.46 -11.65 -11.46
C GLU A 329 0.77 -12.89 -10.61
N GLY A 330 -0.18 -13.36 -9.79
CA GLY A 330 -0.04 -14.55 -8.96
C GLY A 330 0.74 -14.31 -7.66
N VAL A 331 0.94 -13.04 -7.29
CA VAL A 331 1.67 -12.65 -6.08
C VAL A 331 0.85 -13.01 -4.84
N PRO A 332 1.31 -13.91 -3.95
CA PRO A 332 0.54 -14.29 -2.77
C PRO A 332 0.29 -13.11 -1.84
N ASN A 333 -0.92 -12.96 -1.28
CA ASN A 333 -1.24 -11.79 -0.45
C ASN A 333 -0.40 -11.70 0.84
N ASP A 334 0.09 -12.83 1.36
CA ASP A 334 0.91 -12.90 2.57
C ASP A 334 2.30 -12.26 2.42
N VAL A 335 2.78 -12.02 1.20
CA VAL A 335 4.07 -11.34 0.98
C VAL A 335 4.03 -9.87 1.39
N PHE A 336 2.83 -9.27 1.49
CA PHE A 336 2.65 -7.88 1.91
C PHE A 336 2.70 -7.73 3.43
N PHE A 337 2.51 -8.81 4.18
CA PHE A 337 2.44 -8.82 5.64
C PHE A 337 3.67 -9.51 6.25
N ARG A 338 4.21 -8.93 7.32
CA ARG A 338 5.37 -9.47 8.05
C ARG A 338 5.23 -9.18 9.54
N GLU A 339 5.96 -8.21 10.08
CA GLU A 339 5.91 -7.87 11.51
C GLU A 339 5.02 -6.65 11.81
N GLY A 340 4.93 -5.67 10.90
CA GLY A 340 4.18 -4.43 11.16
C GLY A 340 4.72 -3.60 12.34
N LYS A 341 5.98 -3.79 12.73
CA LYS A 341 6.62 -3.12 13.88
C LYS A 341 7.67 -2.11 13.44
N VAL A 342 7.84 -1.06 14.23
CA VAL A 342 8.97 -0.12 14.15
C VAL A 342 10.17 -0.73 14.88
N GLY A 343 11.36 -0.59 14.31
CA GLY A 343 12.60 -0.98 14.97
C GLY A 343 13.03 -2.43 14.76
N ASP A 344 12.31 -3.21 13.95
CA ASP A 344 12.67 -4.62 13.71
C ASP A 344 14.03 -4.77 12.99
N TRP A 345 14.52 -3.69 12.37
CA TRP A 345 15.88 -3.66 11.81
C TRP A 345 16.98 -4.08 12.78
N SER A 346 16.82 -3.87 14.10
CA SER A 346 17.83 -4.23 15.09
C SER A 346 18.02 -5.75 15.22
N ASN A 347 17.05 -6.55 14.79
CA ASN A 347 17.13 -8.02 14.80
C ASN A 347 17.92 -8.58 13.62
N HIS A 348 18.25 -7.73 12.63
CA HIS A 348 18.80 -8.17 11.35
C HIS A 348 20.11 -7.45 10.98
N LEU A 349 20.21 -6.15 11.25
CA LEU A 349 21.39 -5.37 10.91
C LEU A 349 22.43 -5.43 12.02
N THR A 350 23.70 -5.53 11.63
CA THR A 350 24.81 -5.30 12.56
C THR A 350 24.90 -3.83 12.96
N ASP A 351 25.50 -3.53 14.11
CA ASP A 351 25.72 -2.15 14.56
C ASP A 351 26.44 -1.30 13.50
N LYS A 352 27.44 -1.88 12.84
CA LYS A 352 28.18 -1.21 11.76
C LYS A 352 27.29 -0.85 10.58
N MET A 353 26.40 -1.76 10.15
CA MET A 353 25.45 -1.48 9.08
C MET A 353 24.46 -0.38 9.47
N SER A 354 23.93 -0.46 10.69
CA SER A 354 23.01 0.54 11.24
C SER A 354 23.67 1.93 11.26
N GLN A 355 24.89 2.04 11.80
CA GLN A 355 25.64 3.30 11.89
C GLN A 355 25.92 3.93 10.52
N VAL A 356 26.24 3.12 9.50
CA VAL A 356 26.43 3.63 8.13
C VAL A 356 25.13 4.24 7.60
N LEU A 357 23.98 3.59 7.78
CA LEU A 357 22.70 4.14 7.32
C LEU A 357 22.29 5.38 8.12
N ASP A 358 22.56 5.41 9.43
CA ASP A 358 22.31 6.58 10.27
C ASP A 358 23.15 7.78 9.81
N GLN A 359 24.44 7.57 9.52
CA GLN A 359 25.32 8.63 9.02
C GLN A 359 24.86 9.16 7.66
N ILE A 360 24.56 8.28 6.70
CA ILE A 360 24.06 8.69 5.37
C ILE A 360 22.73 9.43 5.52
N THR A 361 21.83 8.96 6.39
CA THR A 361 20.54 9.61 6.62
C THR A 361 20.70 11.01 7.19
N LYS A 362 21.59 11.17 8.19
CA LYS A 362 21.91 12.47 8.75
C LYS A 362 22.48 13.43 7.71
N GLU A 363 23.40 12.96 6.87
CA GLU A 363 24.00 13.77 5.80
C GLU A 363 22.98 14.15 4.72
N LYS A 364 22.19 13.19 4.26
CA LYS A 364 21.23 13.39 3.16
C LYS A 364 20.02 14.21 3.57
N PHE A 365 19.57 14.11 4.81
CA PHE A 365 18.45 14.90 5.35
C PHE A 365 18.88 16.15 6.10
N ASN A 366 20.17 16.53 6.03
CA ASN A 366 20.61 17.81 6.56
C ASN A 366 19.80 18.96 5.91
N GLY A 367 19.18 19.80 6.74
CA GLY A 367 18.29 20.88 6.30
C GLY A 367 16.82 20.47 6.06
N PHE A 368 16.46 19.20 6.30
CA PHE A 368 15.07 18.73 6.27
C PHE A 368 14.61 18.33 7.68
N ASP A 369 13.38 18.68 8.03
CA ASP A 369 12.76 18.27 9.30
C ASP A 369 12.15 16.86 9.17
N ILE A 370 13.03 15.86 9.05
CA ILE A 370 12.66 14.44 8.95
C ILE A 370 13.39 13.66 10.04
N SER A 371 12.63 13.10 10.97
CA SER A 371 13.13 12.25 12.05
C SER A 371 12.34 10.94 12.13
N PHE A 372 13.00 9.88 12.59
CA PHE A 372 12.43 8.54 12.76
C PHE A 372 12.59 8.03 14.18
#